data_AF-A0A6H9YD71-F1
#
_entry.id   AF-A0A6H9YD71-F1
#
_cell.length_a   1.000
_cell.length_b   1.000
_cell.length_c   1.000
_cell.angle_alpha   90.00
_cell.angle_beta   90.00
_cell.angle_gamma   90.00
#
_symmetry.space_group_name_H-M   'P 1'
#
loop_
_entity.id
_entity.type
_entity.pdbx_description
1 polymer ?
#
loop_
_entity_poly.entity_id
_entity_poly.type
_entity_poly.pdbx_seq_one_letter_code
_entity_poly.pdbx_strand_id
1 'polypeptide(L)'
;MVRQYQLTSALLLVLAAIPAHAAIDDARAKGIKWLVQTQKGDGSFAGLQGLEVQSTAAAAEAMQAAGLTRSPQYARALAWLTNAPGGSLDARAWQAAALAAAGRDAANIAGTIRDERNTSIAKAGSVTSGITTWGAYPGYGAGVLDTALGYGALRSAGVSYPNDTTELTTTALCAILPAQLTAAPWNGAWPHALPQNGQPSHATNGSLAATAIMLYELKKQRQASRFLSGSACGKSSPAGIDSAMTAAKAWLIAQANGDGGFAERNPQTGNLEVSAPVTTALAIRALALFAAEGDSAAVTALANARNWLDAQQNTDGSWRGDPFVTARVVAALPAAAGAQLTDSDQDGLTDVVEQQLGTQVNVADAQSLLDPNAKAVPGLTATSFSVSANLNETFNYTVPASGGNGPFTFARVNGSLPPGLTMASNGQITGMPSTPGSYAFDYEVTDTTNTKTLVIGRIDVTEAPSDGDVPLPAWALAMLGAGLLGALRRHAMRTAA
;
A
#
# COMPACT_ATOMS: atom_id res chain seq x y z
N MET A 1 -28.06 20.25 43.14
CA MET A 1 -26.85 21.03 42.76
C MET A 1 -26.28 20.35 41.52
N VAL A 2 -26.73 20.61 40.29
CA VAL A 2 -26.69 21.82 39.44
C VAL A 2 -25.29 22.16 38.92
N ARG A 3 -25.13 21.93 37.60
CA ARG A 3 -24.28 22.58 36.58
C ARG A 3 -22.76 22.31 36.59
N GLN A 4 -22.09 22.21 35.44
CA GLN A 4 -22.37 22.88 34.17
C GLN A 4 -21.72 22.17 32.96
N TYR A 5 -22.50 22.05 31.88
CA TYR A 5 -22.04 21.81 30.51
C TYR A 5 -21.19 23.00 30.02
N GLN A 6 -20.12 22.74 29.26
CA GLN A 6 -19.64 23.65 28.24
C GLN A 6 -19.57 22.94 26.89
N LEU A 7 -20.48 23.39 26.02
CA LEU A 7 -20.49 23.22 24.57
C LEU A 7 -19.62 24.32 23.92
N THR A 8 -19.33 24.12 22.62
CA THR A 8 -18.78 25.04 21.59
C THR A 8 -17.25 25.03 21.48
N SER A 9 -16.63 24.82 20.32
CA SER A 9 -17.07 25.02 18.92
C SER A 9 -16.44 23.99 17.98
N ALA A 10 -17.26 23.24 17.25
CA ALA A 10 -16.83 22.56 16.04
C ALA A 10 -16.81 23.60 14.91
N LEU A 11 -15.62 24.08 14.55
CA LEU A 11 -15.43 24.86 13.35
C LEU A 11 -15.55 23.88 12.16
N LEU A 12 -16.73 23.80 11.55
CA LEU A 12 -16.92 23.13 10.27
C LEU A 12 -16.15 23.94 9.21
N LEU A 13 -14.90 23.57 8.95
CA LEU A 13 -14.22 23.98 7.73
C LEU A 13 -14.88 23.23 6.58
N VAL A 14 -15.81 23.89 5.89
CA VAL A 14 -16.18 23.48 4.53
C VAL A 14 -14.94 23.76 3.68
N LEU A 15 -14.08 22.75 3.50
CA LEU A 15 -13.06 22.78 2.47
C LEU A 15 -13.80 22.79 1.13
N ALA A 16 -13.99 23.97 0.55
CA ALA A 16 -14.22 24.07 -0.88
C ALA A 16 -13.06 23.33 -1.57
N ALA A 17 -13.37 22.31 -2.36
CA ALA A 17 -12.38 21.57 -3.12
C ALA A 17 -11.62 22.55 -4.01
N ILE A 18 -10.35 22.81 -3.68
CA ILE A 18 -9.48 23.71 -4.42
C ILE A 18 -9.28 23.07 -5.81
N PRO A 19 -9.43 23.79 -6.94
CA PRO A 19 -9.35 23.21 -8.27
C PRO A 19 -8.03 22.45 -8.56
N ALA A 20 -6.94 22.86 -7.91
CA ALA A 20 -5.65 22.16 -8.00
C ALA A 20 -5.68 20.74 -7.39
N HIS A 21 -6.53 20.47 -6.38
CA HIS A 21 -6.71 19.12 -5.85
C HIS A 21 -7.51 18.24 -6.81
N ALA A 22 -8.48 18.81 -7.54
CA ALA A 22 -9.30 18.05 -8.48
C ALA A 22 -8.51 17.48 -9.67
N ALA A 23 -7.55 18.26 -10.22
CA ALA A 23 -6.67 17.77 -11.29
C ALA A 23 -5.77 16.62 -10.82
N ILE A 24 -5.16 16.78 -9.64
CA ILE A 24 -4.32 15.73 -9.03
C ILE A 24 -5.13 14.46 -8.73
N ASP A 25 -6.36 14.61 -8.26
CA ASP A 25 -7.28 13.50 -7.99
C ASP A 25 -7.65 12.75 -9.29
N ASP A 26 -7.95 13.48 -10.37
CA ASP A 26 -8.20 12.90 -11.70
C ASP A 26 -6.96 12.20 -12.27
N ALA A 27 -5.77 12.80 -12.13
CA ALA A 27 -4.52 12.17 -12.53
C ALA A 27 -4.26 10.87 -11.77
N ARG A 28 -4.54 10.84 -10.45
CA ARG A 28 -4.46 9.63 -9.63
C ARG A 28 -5.43 8.56 -10.16
N ALA A 29 -6.69 8.90 -10.41
CA ALA A 29 -7.70 7.97 -10.90
C ALA A 29 -7.32 7.39 -12.28
N LYS A 30 -6.85 8.22 -13.21
CA LYS A 30 -6.35 7.78 -14.54
C LYS A 30 -5.14 6.84 -14.44
N GLY A 31 -4.20 7.14 -13.54
CA GLY A 31 -3.05 6.29 -13.27
C GLY A 31 -3.44 4.94 -12.70
N ILE A 32 -4.38 4.91 -11.75
CA ILE A 32 -4.92 3.67 -11.18
C ILE A 32 -5.68 2.86 -12.23
N LYS A 33 -6.53 3.49 -13.03
CA LYS A 33 -7.20 2.86 -14.18
C LYS A 33 -6.18 2.16 -15.08
N TRP A 34 -5.10 2.85 -15.44
CA TRP A 34 -4.04 2.26 -16.27
C TRP A 34 -3.35 1.07 -15.59
N LEU A 35 -3.08 1.15 -14.28
CA LEU A 35 -2.53 0.02 -13.52
C LEU A 35 -3.49 -1.17 -13.48
N VAL A 36 -4.79 -0.95 -13.23
CA VAL A 36 -5.80 -2.01 -13.29
C VAL A 36 -5.81 -2.71 -14.65
N GLN A 37 -5.70 -1.95 -15.75
CA GLN A 37 -5.68 -2.48 -17.11
C GLN A 37 -4.39 -3.21 -17.51
N THR A 38 -3.27 -2.90 -16.85
CA THR A 38 -1.94 -3.44 -17.19
C THR A 38 -1.43 -4.48 -16.21
N GLN A 39 -2.17 -4.73 -15.13
CA GLN A 39 -1.85 -5.81 -14.20
C GLN A 39 -1.86 -7.14 -14.94
N LYS A 40 -0.80 -7.93 -14.77
CA LYS A 40 -0.76 -9.27 -15.33
C LYS A 40 -1.77 -10.15 -14.61
N GLY A 41 -2.21 -11.19 -15.30
CA GLY A 41 -3.09 -12.19 -14.71
C GLY A 41 -2.55 -12.76 -13.41
N ASP A 42 -1.24 -12.91 -13.19
CA ASP A 42 -0.69 -13.40 -11.90
C ASP A 42 -0.72 -12.36 -10.77
N GLY A 43 -1.20 -11.13 -11.04
CA GLY A 43 -1.21 -10.01 -10.10
C GLY A 43 0.04 -9.14 -10.14
N SER A 44 1.09 -9.58 -10.83
CA SER A 44 2.33 -8.83 -10.92
C SER A 44 2.24 -7.67 -11.91
N PHE A 45 3.17 -6.74 -11.75
CA PHE A 45 3.46 -5.70 -12.70
C PHE A 45 4.89 -5.90 -13.19
N ALA A 46 5.08 -5.90 -14.51
CA ALA A 46 6.42 -5.99 -15.09
C ALA A 46 6.64 -4.86 -16.09
N GLY A 47 7.69 -4.09 -15.85
CA GLY A 47 8.30 -3.19 -16.84
C GLY A 47 9.61 -3.82 -17.35
N LEU A 48 10.74 -3.20 -17.02
CA LEU A 48 12.07 -3.74 -17.29
C LEU A 48 12.34 -5.05 -16.51
N GLN A 49 13.04 -5.98 -17.15
CA GLN A 49 13.42 -7.27 -16.56
C GLN A 49 14.17 -7.09 -15.23
N GLY A 50 13.72 -7.78 -14.17
CA GLY A 50 14.35 -7.74 -12.85
C GLY A 50 13.78 -6.68 -11.90
N LEU A 51 12.79 -5.89 -12.33
CA LEU A 51 12.09 -4.90 -11.50
C LEU A 51 10.66 -5.31 -11.15
N GLU A 52 10.26 -6.57 -11.34
CA GLU A 52 8.89 -7.04 -11.13
C GLU A 52 8.47 -6.85 -9.66
N VAL A 53 9.39 -7.08 -8.71
CA VAL A 53 9.12 -6.89 -7.28
C VAL A 53 8.90 -5.42 -6.95
N GLN A 54 9.77 -4.54 -7.43
CA GLN A 54 9.69 -3.10 -7.19
C GLN A 54 8.47 -2.48 -7.87
N SER A 55 8.14 -2.96 -9.08
CA SER A 55 6.96 -2.53 -9.84
C SER A 55 5.68 -2.94 -9.12
N THR A 56 5.59 -4.20 -8.70
CA THR A 56 4.41 -4.71 -8.00
C THR A 56 4.26 -4.09 -6.61
N ALA A 57 5.36 -3.89 -5.87
CA ALA A 57 5.37 -3.20 -4.59
C ALA A 57 4.92 -1.74 -4.72
N ALA A 58 5.41 -1.02 -5.73
CA ALA A 58 4.96 0.34 -6.01
C ALA A 58 3.47 0.39 -6.40
N ALA A 59 3.00 -0.58 -7.19
CA ALA A 59 1.60 -0.64 -7.60
C ALA A 59 0.67 -0.93 -6.42
N ALA A 60 1.07 -1.81 -5.50
CA ALA A 60 0.34 -2.04 -4.26
C ALA A 60 0.28 -0.77 -3.39
N GLU A 61 1.41 -0.07 -3.19
CA GLU A 61 1.42 1.22 -2.49
C GLU A 61 0.49 2.26 -3.15
N ALA A 62 0.49 2.32 -4.49
CA ALA A 62 -0.37 3.21 -5.27
C ALA A 62 -1.86 2.88 -5.11
N MET A 63 -2.23 1.60 -5.22
CA MET A 63 -3.61 1.12 -5.02
C MET A 63 -4.09 1.40 -3.60
N GLN A 64 -3.25 1.15 -2.60
CA GLN A 64 -3.56 1.49 -1.20
C GLN A 64 -3.80 2.99 -1.03
N ALA A 65 -2.93 3.83 -1.59
CA ALA A 65 -3.08 5.30 -1.53
C ALA A 65 -4.33 5.80 -2.27
N ALA A 66 -4.81 5.06 -3.27
CA ALA A 66 -6.03 5.37 -4.02
C ALA A 66 -7.31 4.80 -3.40
N GLY A 67 -7.24 4.05 -2.31
CA GLY A 67 -8.41 3.50 -1.63
C GLY A 67 -8.81 2.08 -2.07
N LEU A 68 -8.07 1.44 -2.96
CA LEU A 68 -8.39 0.12 -3.54
C LEU A 68 -8.06 -1.05 -2.61
N THR A 69 -8.02 -0.84 -1.30
CA THR A 69 -7.58 -1.87 -0.32
C THR A 69 -8.48 -3.10 -0.25
N ARG A 70 -9.69 -3.02 -0.82
CA ARG A 70 -10.67 -4.11 -0.94
C ARG A 70 -10.77 -4.65 -2.37
N SER A 71 -9.98 -4.14 -3.31
CA SER A 71 -10.09 -4.55 -4.71
C SER A 71 -9.39 -5.90 -4.94
N PRO A 72 -9.91 -6.72 -5.87
CA PRO A 72 -9.25 -7.96 -6.25
C PRO A 72 -7.86 -7.72 -6.88
N GLN A 73 -7.64 -6.58 -7.53
CA GLN A 73 -6.34 -6.19 -8.11
C GLN A 73 -5.28 -6.02 -7.03
N TYR A 74 -5.63 -5.30 -5.95
CA TYR A 74 -4.73 -5.07 -4.83
C TYR A 74 -4.40 -6.38 -4.11
N ALA A 75 -5.40 -7.20 -3.81
CA ALA A 75 -5.21 -8.50 -3.18
C ALA A 75 -4.27 -9.40 -3.99
N ARG A 76 -4.43 -9.43 -5.32
CA ARG A 76 -3.61 -10.26 -6.21
C ARG A 76 -2.16 -9.77 -6.33
N ALA A 77 -1.95 -8.45 -6.29
CA ALA A 77 -0.60 -7.87 -6.23
C ALA A 77 0.12 -8.28 -4.93
N LEU A 78 -0.57 -8.22 -3.78
CA LEU A 78 -0.01 -8.66 -2.50
C LEU A 78 0.26 -10.18 -2.45
N ALA A 79 -0.60 -10.97 -3.10
CA ALA A 79 -0.42 -12.41 -3.22
C ALA A 79 0.86 -12.75 -3.99
N TRP A 80 1.04 -12.13 -5.14
CA TRP A 80 2.24 -12.30 -5.93
C TRP A 80 3.48 -11.84 -5.14
N LEU A 81 3.42 -10.67 -4.49
CA LEU A 81 4.50 -10.15 -3.67
C LEU A 81 4.87 -11.09 -2.52
N THR A 82 3.93 -11.81 -1.92
CA THR A 82 4.23 -12.74 -0.82
C THR A 82 5.12 -13.91 -1.27
N ASN A 83 5.07 -14.29 -2.55
CA ASN A 83 5.77 -15.45 -3.11
C ASN A 83 6.91 -15.07 -4.08
N ALA A 84 7.08 -13.78 -4.35
CA ALA A 84 8.09 -13.33 -5.27
C ALA A 84 9.49 -13.74 -4.78
N PRO A 85 10.36 -14.26 -5.67
CA PRO A 85 11.63 -14.88 -5.28
C PRO A 85 12.67 -13.90 -4.71
N GLY A 86 12.38 -12.59 -4.63
CA GLY A 86 13.13 -11.63 -3.83
C GLY A 86 14.66 -11.70 -3.99
N GLY A 87 15.17 -11.65 -5.23
CA GLY A 87 16.56 -12.01 -5.50
C GLY A 87 17.61 -11.05 -4.90
N SER A 88 17.34 -9.75 -4.86
CA SER A 88 18.22 -8.75 -4.25
C SER A 88 17.73 -8.29 -2.88
N LEU A 89 18.63 -7.68 -2.10
CA LEU A 89 18.24 -6.99 -0.87
C LEU A 89 17.18 -5.92 -1.14
N ASP A 90 17.39 -5.09 -2.16
CA ASP A 90 16.46 -4.03 -2.54
C ASP A 90 15.06 -4.58 -2.82
N ALA A 91 14.96 -5.63 -3.64
CA ALA A 91 13.69 -6.26 -3.97
C ALA A 91 12.96 -6.72 -2.69
N ARG A 92 13.65 -7.42 -1.79
CA ARG A 92 13.06 -7.89 -0.52
C ARG A 92 12.73 -6.75 0.45
N ALA A 93 13.50 -5.67 0.45
CA ALA A 93 13.22 -4.51 1.29
C ALA A 93 11.93 -3.81 0.83
N TRP A 94 11.76 -3.60 -0.48
CA TRP A 94 10.52 -3.06 -1.05
C TRP A 94 9.33 -4.00 -0.85
N GLN A 95 9.54 -5.31 -1.02
CA GLN A 95 8.54 -6.35 -0.75
C GLN A 95 8.07 -6.31 0.70
N ALA A 96 9.00 -6.31 1.66
CA ALA A 96 8.69 -6.25 3.09
C ALA A 96 8.00 -4.94 3.48
N ALA A 97 8.42 -3.81 2.92
CA ALA A 97 7.80 -2.51 3.18
C ALA A 97 6.35 -2.44 2.67
N ALA A 98 6.09 -2.92 1.45
CA ALA A 98 4.75 -2.93 0.86
C ALA A 98 3.80 -3.89 1.61
N LEU A 99 4.27 -5.10 1.92
CA LEU A 99 3.49 -6.07 2.71
C LEU A 99 3.16 -5.51 4.11
N ALA A 100 4.15 -4.94 4.79
CA ALA A 100 3.92 -4.33 6.11
C ALA A 100 2.95 -3.12 6.04
N ALA A 101 3.06 -2.26 5.03
CA ALA A 101 2.14 -1.15 4.81
C ALA A 101 0.69 -1.62 4.56
N ALA A 102 0.54 -2.80 3.97
CA ALA A 102 -0.73 -3.50 3.77
C ALA A 102 -1.23 -4.25 5.02
N GLY A 103 -0.55 -4.12 6.17
CA GLY A 103 -0.89 -4.83 7.41
C GLY A 103 -0.56 -6.33 7.38
N ARG A 104 0.34 -6.76 6.50
CA ARG A 104 0.73 -8.17 6.36
C ARG A 104 1.98 -8.53 7.12
N ASP A 105 2.09 -9.80 7.47
CA ASP A 105 3.29 -10.35 8.06
C ASP A 105 4.43 -10.35 7.04
N ALA A 106 5.42 -9.48 7.29
CA ALA A 106 6.66 -9.40 6.54
C ALA A 106 7.86 -9.90 7.36
N ALA A 107 7.63 -10.51 8.54
CA ALA A 107 8.68 -10.87 9.48
C ALA A 107 9.62 -11.95 8.94
N ASN A 108 9.12 -12.89 8.14
CA ASN A 108 9.98 -13.89 7.50
C ASN A 108 10.96 -13.26 6.50
N ILE A 109 10.48 -12.38 5.62
CA ILE A 109 11.32 -11.69 4.62
C ILE A 109 12.35 -10.81 5.33
N ALA A 110 11.89 -10.01 6.30
CA ALA A 110 12.76 -9.16 7.11
C ALA A 110 13.75 -9.97 7.97
N GLY A 111 13.35 -11.15 8.46
CA GLY A 111 14.21 -12.09 9.18
C GLY A 111 15.35 -12.62 8.29
N THR A 112 15.05 -12.97 7.04
CA THR A 112 16.09 -13.36 6.07
C THR A 112 17.03 -12.19 5.77
N ILE A 113 16.50 -10.98 5.56
CA ILE A 113 17.32 -9.76 5.40
C ILE A 113 18.24 -9.62 6.61
N ARG A 114 17.71 -9.69 7.84
CA ARG A 114 18.50 -9.65 9.06
C ARG A 114 19.63 -10.68 9.00
N ASP A 115 19.35 -11.93 8.69
CA ASP A 115 20.35 -13.01 8.79
C ASP A 115 21.45 -12.94 7.72
N GLU A 116 21.19 -12.32 6.58
CA GLU A 116 22.15 -12.16 5.48
C GLU A 116 23.00 -10.90 5.56
N ARG A 117 22.81 -10.07 6.60
CA ARG A 117 23.67 -8.91 6.83
C ARG A 117 25.13 -9.35 6.93
N ASN A 118 26.03 -8.60 6.31
CA ASN A 118 27.45 -8.88 6.38
C ASN A 118 27.91 -8.76 7.83
N THR A 119 28.29 -9.89 8.43
CA THR A 119 28.93 -9.92 9.73
C THR A 119 30.44 -10.03 9.50
N SER A 120 31.11 -8.89 9.33
CA SER A 120 32.58 -8.89 9.34
C SER A 120 33.05 -9.27 10.76
N ILE A 121 33.27 -10.58 10.98
CA ILE A 121 33.86 -11.25 12.15
C ILE A 121 33.59 -10.58 13.51
N ALA A 122 32.57 -11.07 14.22
CA ALA A 122 32.59 -11.06 15.69
C ALA A 122 33.87 -11.78 16.17
N LYS A 123 34.95 -11.05 16.42
CA LYS A 123 36.13 -11.63 17.06
C LYS A 123 35.80 -11.80 18.53
N ALA A 124 35.65 -13.07 18.95
CA ALA A 124 35.63 -13.52 20.33
C ALA A 124 34.76 -12.68 21.30
N GLY A 125 33.45 -12.86 21.24
CA GLY A 125 32.56 -12.54 22.37
C GLY A 125 32.41 -11.07 22.76
N SER A 126 32.87 -10.11 21.93
CA SER A 126 32.68 -8.68 22.16
C SER A 126 32.01 -8.01 20.96
N VAL A 127 30.91 -7.29 21.19
CA VAL A 127 30.04 -6.66 20.17
C VAL A 127 30.67 -5.38 19.57
N THR A 128 32.00 -5.25 19.57
CA THR A 128 32.67 -3.96 19.29
C THR A 128 33.55 -3.95 18.03
N SER A 129 33.44 -4.92 17.11
CA SER A 129 34.07 -4.80 15.78
C SER A 129 33.45 -5.71 14.71
N GLY A 130 32.13 -5.65 14.53
CA GLY A 130 31.48 -6.19 13.34
C GLY A 130 30.51 -5.16 12.77
N ILE A 131 30.83 -4.59 11.61
CA ILE A 131 29.91 -3.68 10.92
C ILE A 131 28.83 -4.54 10.27
N THR A 132 27.63 -4.59 10.86
CA THR A 132 26.47 -5.21 10.24
C THR A 132 25.85 -4.27 9.23
N THR A 133 26.11 -4.57 7.97
CA THR A 133 25.67 -3.79 6.82
C THR A 133 25.21 -4.73 5.75
N TRP A 134 24.49 -4.22 4.77
CA TRP A 134 24.01 -5.01 3.66
C TRP A 134 24.66 -4.55 2.37
N GLY A 135 24.91 -5.49 1.47
CA GLY A 135 25.14 -5.23 0.06
C GLY A 135 23.93 -5.66 -0.76
N ALA A 136 23.99 -5.42 -2.07
CA ALA A 136 22.90 -5.73 -3.00
C ALA A 136 22.43 -7.20 -2.97
N TYR A 137 23.32 -8.13 -2.60
CA TYR A 137 23.05 -9.55 -2.46
C TYR A 137 23.75 -10.12 -1.22
N PRO A 138 23.33 -11.30 -0.72
CA PRO A 138 24.00 -11.97 0.39
C PRO A 138 25.49 -12.20 0.10
N GLY A 139 26.35 -11.78 1.02
CA GLY A 139 27.81 -11.90 0.90
C GLY A 139 28.51 -10.84 0.03
N TYR A 140 27.77 -9.91 -0.59
CA TYR A 140 28.36 -8.79 -1.33
C TYR A 140 28.73 -7.65 -0.38
N GLY A 141 29.75 -6.87 -0.72
CA GLY A 141 30.23 -5.75 0.10
C GLY A 141 29.16 -4.73 0.47
N ALA A 142 29.34 -4.06 1.60
CA ALA A 142 28.40 -3.09 2.15
C ALA A 142 28.10 -1.93 1.18
N GLY A 143 26.81 -1.64 0.99
CA GLY A 143 26.29 -0.46 0.31
C GLY A 143 25.52 0.43 1.28
N VAL A 144 25.64 1.75 1.13
CA VAL A 144 24.94 2.72 1.99
C VAL A 144 23.44 2.67 1.76
N LEU A 145 23.02 2.59 0.49
CA LEU A 145 21.61 2.50 0.11
C LEU A 145 20.99 1.16 0.56
N ASP A 146 21.69 0.07 0.26
CA ASP A 146 21.36 -1.28 0.69
C ASP A 146 21.18 -1.35 2.21
N THR A 147 22.13 -0.80 2.96
CA THR A 147 22.07 -0.79 4.43
C THR A 147 20.85 -0.02 4.95
N ALA A 148 20.51 1.11 4.34
CA ALA A 148 19.32 1.87 4.70
C ALA A 148 18.02 1.11 4.39
N LEU A 149 17.95 0.47 3.22
CA LEU A 149 16.79 -0.32 2.79
C LEU A 149 16.61 -1.58 3.66
N GLY A 150 17.68 -2.32 3.92
CA GLY A 150 17.66 -3.50 4.78
C GLY A 150 17.16 -3.14 6.18
N TYR A 151 17.67 -2.06 6.76
CA TYR A 151 17.24 -1.62 8.09
C TYR A 151 15.82 -1.00 8.09
N GLY A 152 15.42 -0.37 6.98
CA GLY A 152 14.05 0.08 6.72
C GLY A 152 13.06 -1.08 6.70
N ALA A 153 13.44 -2.21 6.09
CA ALA A 153 12.64 -3.43 6.04
C ALA A 153 12.41 -4.05 7.44
N LEU A 154 13.45 -4.08 8.28
CA LEU A 154 13.31 -4.54 9.67
C LEU A 154 12.34 -3.65 10.45
N ARG A 155 12.43 -2.33 10.27
CA ARG A 155 11.51 -1.35 10.87
C ARG A 155 10.07 -1.61 10.41
N SER A 156 9.85 -1.68 9.10
CA SER A 156 8.50 -1.78 8.55
C SER A 156 7.84 -3.09 8.97
N ALA A 157 8.58 -4.20 8.98
CA ALA A 157 8.08 -5.50 9.38
C ALA A 157 7.92 -5.68 10.91
N GLY A 158 8.33 -4.70 11.73
CA GLY A 158 8.26 -4.81 13.19
C GLY A 158 9.20 -5.87 13.78
N VAL A 159 10.25 -6.27 13.05
CA VAL A 159 11.21 -7.27 13.53
C VAL A 159 12.14 -6.63 14.56
N SER A 160 12.12 -7.16 15.78
CA SER A 160 13.08 -6.83 16.84
C SER A 160 13.91 -8.06 17.19
N TYR A 161 15.14 -7.82 17.64
CA TYR A 161 16.07 -8.87 18.04
C TYR A 161 17.07 -8.33 19.08
N PRO A 162 17.75 -9.20 19.84
CA PRO A 162 18.75 -8.75 20.81
C PRO A 162 19.80 -7.85 20.15
N ASN A 163 20.03 -6.67 20.74
CA ASN A 163 20.92 -5.61 20.26
C ASN A 163 20.45 -4.80 19.03
N ASP A 164 19.23 -4.95 18.52
CA ASP A 164 18.75 -4.20 17.33
C ASP A 164 19.03 -2.69 17.39
N THR A 165 18.72 -2.04 18.52
CA THR A 165 18.97 -0.60 18.70
C THR A 165 20.46 -0.25 18.78
N THR A 166 21.26 -1.10 19.42
CA THR A 166 22.72 -0.93 19.51
C THR A 166 23.34 -1.14 18.14
N GLU A 167 22.92 -2.18 17.42
CA GLU A 167 23.34 -2.54 16.07
C GLU A 167 23.05 -1.38 15.11
N LEU A 168 21.80 -0.90 15.05
CA LEU A 168 21.43 0.30 14.29
C LEU A 168 22.41 1.46 14.50
N THR A 169 22.66 1.80 15.75
CA THR A 169 23.38 3.02 16.08
C THR A 169 24.88 2.87 15.85
N THR A 170 25.43 1.69 16.08
CA THR A 170 26.87 1.42 16.02
C THR A 170 27.35 0.96 14.64
N THR A 171 26.48 0.38 13.82
CA THR A 171 26.87 -0.20 12.51
C THR A 171 26.18 0.51 11.36
N ALA A 172 24.86 0.52 11.30
CA ALA A 172 24.11 1.08 10.17
C ALA A 172 24.27 2.61 10.08
N LEU A 173 24.02 3.34 11.16
CA LEU A 173 24.20 4.79 11.18
C LEU A 173 25.66 5.21 11.02
N CYS A 174 26.60 4.42 11.54
CA CYS A 174 28.02 4.68 11.40
C CYS A 174 28.58 4.37 10.02
N ALA A 175 27.88 3.58 9.20
CA ALA A 175 28.16 3.45 7.78
C ALA A 175 27.49 4.56 6.95
N ILE A 176 26.23 4.87 7.27
CA ILE A 176 25.40 5.80 6.51
C ILE A 176 25.85 7.25 6.69
N LEU A 177 25.93 7.75 7.93
CA LEU A 177 26.08 9.18 8.19
C LEU A 177 27.44 9.74 7.76
N PRO A 178 28.57 9.03 7.94
CA PRO A 178 29.87 9.48 7.42
C PRO A 178 29.94 9.50 5.90
N ALA A 179 29.12 8.71 5.19
CA ALA A 179 29.08 8.70 3.73
C ALA A 179 28.37 9.93 3.12
N GLN A 180 27.76 10.80 3.93
CA GLN A 180 27.17 12.04 3.45
C GLN A 180 28.25 12.99 2.95
N LEU A 181 28.11 13.43 1.69
CA LEU A 181 29.08 14.27 1.00
C LEU A 181 29.05 15.70 1.53
N THR A 182 30.22 16.34 1.55
CA THR A 182 30.40 17.72 2.07
C THR A 182 30.88 18.71 1.01
N ALA A 183 31.37 18.23 -0.13
CA ALA A 183 31.86 19.06 -1.21
C ALA A 183 30.73 19.49 -2.15
N ALA A 184 30.72 20.76 -2.56
CA ALA A 184 29.83 21.23 -3.62
C ALA A 184 30.12 20.53 -4.96
N PRO A 185 29.12 20.26 -5.81
CA PRO A 185 27.69 20.54 -5.66
C PRO A 185 26.92 19.48 -4.85
N TRP A 186 27.61 18.55 -4.19
CA TRP A 186 27.03 17.36 -3.54
C TRP A 186 26.82 17.51 -2.02
N ASN A 187 27.09 18.69 -1.46
CA ASN A 187 27.03 18.92 -0.02
C ASN A 187 25.63 18.61 0.54
N GLY A 188 25.54 17.60 1.40
CA GLY A 188 24.29 17.09 1.98
C GLY A 188 23.72 15.83 1.32
N ALA A 189 24.23 15.43 0.15
CA ALA A 189 23.79 14.25 -0.59
C ALA A 189 24.48 12.97 -0.13
N TRP A 190 23.89 11.82 -0.47
CA TRP A 190 24.54 10.51 -0.43
C TRP A 190 24.85 9.99 -1.84
N PRO A 191 25.96 9.25 -2.01
CA PRO A 191 26.27 8.60 -3.26
C PRO A 191 25.49 7.30 -3.43
N HIS A 192 25.38 6.83 -4.68
CA HIS A 192 24.85 5.50 -4.99
C HIS A 192 25.77 4.39 -4.47
N ALA A 193 27.08 4.60 -4.53
CA ALA A 193 28.07 3.61 -4.13
C ALA A 193 29.15 4.23 -3.24
N LEU A 194 29.64 3.45 -2.29
CA LEU A 194 30.86 3.78 -1.55
C LEU A 194 32.09 3.68 -2.46
N PRO A 195 33.21 4.36 -2.15
CA PRO A 195 34.45 4.22 -2.91
C PRO A 195 34.96 2.77 -2.94
N GLN A 196 35.18 2.22 -4.13
CA GLN A 196 35.79 0.91 -4.35
C GLN A 196 36.91 0.96 -5.39
N ASN A 197 37.89 0.07 -5.26
CA ASN A 197 39.00 -0.05 -6.21
C ASN A 197 38.49 -0.42 -7.61
N GLY A 198 38.90 0.34 -8.62
CA GLY A 198 38.52 0.10 -10.01
C GLY A 198 37.15 0.66 -10.41
N GLN A 199 36.41 1.31 -9.49
CA GLN A 199 35.18 1.99 -9.86
C GLN A 199 35.45 3.38 -10.48
N PRO A 200 34.60 3.88 -11.39
CA PRO A 200 34.71 5.24 -11.90
C PRO A 200 34.63 6.27 -10.77
N SER A 201 35.49 7.29 -10.79
CA SER A 201 35.55 8.31 -9.73
C SER A 201 34.22 9.03 -9.47
N HIS A 202 33.36 9.13 -10.48
CA HIS A 202 32.05 9.77 -10.37
C HIS A 202 30.97 8.87 -9.74
N ALA A 203 31.24 7.58 -9.49
CA ALA A 203 30.31 6.68 -8.79
C ALA A 203 30.15 7.04 -7.30
N THR A 204 31.07 7.82 -6.74
CA THR A 204 31.01 8.34 -5.36
C THR A 204 30.36 9.72 -5.28
N ASN A 205 29.85 10.27 -6.38
CA ASN A 205 29.16 11.56 -6.37
C ASN A 205 27.71 11.40 -5.92
N GLY A 206 27.11 12.51 -5.49
CA GLY A 206 25.77 12.50 -4.92
C GLY A 206 24.71 12.08 -5.93
N SER A 207 23.68 11.40 -5.44
CA SER A 207 22.50 11.02 -6.22
C SER A 207 21.24 11.49 -5.51
N LEU A 208 20.27 11.98 -6.30
CA LEU A 208 18.91 12.25 -5.87
C LEU A 208 18.23 10.99 -5.36
N ALA A 209 18.23 9.91 -6.14
CA ALA A 209 17.57 8.66 -5.76
C ALA A 209 18.13 8.11 -4.44
N ALA A 210 19.45 8.04 -4.30
CA ALA A 210 20.10 7.58 -3.07
C ALA A 210 19.77 8.50 -1.88
N THR A 211 19.85 9.83 -2.09
CA THR A 211 19.55 10.81 -1.03
C THR A 211 18.09 10.80 -0.61
N ALA A 212 17.16 10.65 -1.55
CA ALA A 212 15.72 10.61 -1.26
C ALA A 212 15.35 9.36 -0.45
N ILE A 213 15.85 8.18 -0.86
CA ILE A 213 15.64 6.93 -0.11
C ILE A 213 16.26 7.03 1.28
N MET A 214 17.50 7.53 1.37
CA MET A 214 18.19 7.69 2.66
C MET A 214 17.45 8.64 3.60
N LEU A 215 17.04 9.79 3.09
CA LEU A 215 16.31 10.80 3.85
C LEU A 215 14.97 10.26 4.34
N TYR A 216 14.24 9.53 3.48
CA TYR A 216 12.99 8.85 3.85
C TYR A 216 13.22 7.85 4.99
N GLU A 217 14.22 6.98 4.87
CA GLU A 217 14.50 5.96 5.87
C GLU A 217 14.94 6.57 7.20
N LEU A 218 15.92 7.48 7.21
CA LEU A 218 16.34 8.18 8.43
C LEU A 218 15.17 8.87 9.13
N LYS A 219 14.29 9.52 8.37
CA LYS A 219 13.11 10.19 8.92
C LYS A 219 12.11 9.21 9.50
N LYS A 220 11.85 8.08 8.84
CA LYS A 220 10.98 7.02 9.38
C LYS A 220 11.56 6.35 10.62
N GLN A 221 12.88 6.13 10.67
CA GLN A 221 13.55 5.64 11.88
C GLN A 221 13.44 6.64 13.05
N ARG A 222 13.55 7.95 12.76
CA ARG A 222 13.32 9.03 13.75
C ARG A 222 11.90 8.99 14.31
N GLN A 223 10.90 8.90 13.43
CA GLN A 223 9.47 8.86 13.79
C GLN A 223 9.10 7.60 14.58
N ALA A 224 9.83 6.49 14.36
CA ALA A 224 9.69 5.27 15.12
C ALA A 224 10.49 5.26 16.45
N SER A 225 11.11 6.39 16.84
CA SER A 225 11.95 6.51 18.04
C SER A 225 13.05 5.45 18.16
N ARG A 226 13.67 5.05 17.04
CA ARG A 226 14.69 3.98 17.03
C ARG A 226 16.12 4.48 17.27
N PHE A 227 16.37 5.79 17.38
CA PHE A 227 17.69 6.34 17.63
C PHE A 227 18.01 6.45 19.13
N LEU A 228 19.27 6.17 19.49
CA LEU A 228 19.77 6.37 20.85
C LEU A 228 19.91 7.87 21.18
N SER A 229 19.88 8.20 22.47
CA SER A 229 20.10 9.57 22.97
C SER A 229 21.55 10.04 22.88
N GLY A 230 22.51 9.10 22.82
CA GLY A 230 23.95 9.36 22.74
C GLY A 230 24.52 9.30 21.31
N SER A 231 25.85 9.30 21.21
CA SER A 231 26.57 9.14 19.94
C SER A 231 27.49 7.92 20.03
N ALA A 232 27.42 7.02 19.05
CA ALA A 232 28.33 5.88 18.90
C ALA A 232 29.53 6.20 18.00
N CYS A 233 29.34 7.06 16.99
CA CYS A 233 30.35 7.57 16.07
C CYS A 233 30.06 9.04 15.73
N GLY A 234 30.94 9.67 14.92
CA GLY A 234 30.97 11.14 14.75
C GLY A 234 29.63 11.85 14.54
N LYS A 235 28.77 11.33 13.64
CA LYS A 235 27.47 11.97 13.31
C LYS A 235 26.24 11.29 13.91
N SER A 236 26.40 10.22 14.69
CA SER A 236 25.25 9.37 15.14
C SER A 236 24.44 9.92 16.32
N SER A 237 24.79 11.09 16.86
CA SER A 237 23.96 11.73 17.89
C SER A 237 22.62 12.19 17.31
N PRO A 238 21.55 12.33 18.12
CA PRO A 238 20.27 12.86 17.63
C PRO A 238 20.42 14.18 16.87
N ALA A 239 21.21 15.12 17.40
CA ALA A 239 21.47 16.40 16.75
C ALA A 239 22.28 16.24 15.45
N GLY A 240 23.22 15.30 15.40
CA GLY A 240 23.98 14.98 14.19
C GLY A 240 23.11 14.39 13.09
N ILE A 241 22.18 13.49 13.44
CA ILE A 241 21.20 12.91 12.51
C ILE A 241 20.24 13.99 12.01
N ASP A 242 19.72 14.82 12.90
CA ASP A 242 18.81 15.92 12.54
C ASP A 242 19.51 16.95 11.61
N SER A 243 20.80 17.22 11.86
CA SER A 243 21.64 18.05 10.97
C SER A 243 21.85 17.41 9.60
N ALA A 244 22.17 16.10 9.55
CA ALA A 244 22.34 15.36 8.30
C ALA A 244 21.05 15.35 7.47
N MET A 245 19.89 15.09 8.09
CA MET A 245 18.59 15.15 7.42
C MET A 245 18.27 16.57 6.92
N THR A 246 18.61 17.60 7.69
CA THR A 246 18.41 19.00 7.28
C THR A 246 19.23 19.36 6.04
N ALA A 247 20.51 19.00 6.02
CA ALA A 247 21.38 19.21 4.87
C ALA A 247 20.89 18.45 3.63
N ALA A 248 20.48 17.20 3.80
CA ALA A 248 19.96 16.38 2.72
C ALA A 248 18.64 16.90 2.14
N LYS A 249 17.71 17.34 3.00
CA LYS A 249 16.46 17.99 2.57
C LYS A 249 16.74 19.25 1.76
N ALA A 250 17.63 20.12 2.25
CA ALA A 250 18.01 21.34 1.54
C ALA A 250 18.64 21.04 0.18
N TRP A 251 19.56 20.06 0.14
CA TRP A 251 20.17 19.62 -1.11
C TRP A 251 19.13 19.02 -2.07
N LEU A 252 18.21 18.19 -1.57
CA LEU A 252 17.18 17.53 -2.37
C LEU A 252 16.25 18.58 -3.00
N ILE A 253 15.78 19.57 -2.24
CA ILE A 253 14.97 20.69 -2.76
C ILE A 253 15.71 21.45 -3.86
N ALA A 254 17.04 21.61 -3.75
CA ALA A 254 17.87 22.26 -4.76
C ALA A 254 18.08 21.43 -6.05
N GLN A 255 17.50 20.23 -6.14
CA GLN A 255 17.46 19.43 -7.37
C GLN A 255 16.19 19.66 -8.20
N ALA A 256 15.28 20.52 -7.74
CA ALA A 256 14.16 20.97 -8.56
C ALA A 256 14.66 21.90 -9.68
N ASN A 257 14.24 21.61 -10.92
CA ASN A 257 14.41 22.51 -12.04
C ASN A 257 13.40 23.66 -11.98
N GLY A 258 13.59 24.68 -12.83
CA GLY A 258 12.65 25.82 -12.94
C GLY A 258 11.24 25.44 -13.38
N ASP A 259 11.04 24.20 -13.87
CA ASP A 259 9.72 23.65 -14.23
C ASP A 259 8.98 23.01 -13.04
N GLY A 260 9.62 22.90 -11.87
CA GLY A 260 9.06 22.28 -10.67
C GLY A 260 9.30 20.77 -10.56
N GLY A 261 9.75 20.11 -11.62
CA GLY A 261 10.17 18.71 -11.61
C GLY A 261 11.58 18.56 -11.02
N PHE A 262 11.91 17.36 -10.55
CA PHE A 262 13.22 17.06 -9.97
C PHE A 262 14.05 16.21 -10.92
N ALA A 263 15.35 16.45 -10.92
CA ALA A 263 16.31 15.72 -11.75
C ALA A 263 17.52 15.24 -10.95
N GLU A 264 18.16 14.19 -11.45
CA GLU A 264 19.53 13.86 -11.05
C GLU A 264 20.49 14.94 -11.53
N ARG A 265 21.68 15.00 -10.91
CA ARG A 265 22.81 15.72 -11.49
C ARG A 265 23.69 14.76 -12.24
N ASN A 266 24.13 15.17 -13.41
CA ASN A 266 25.11 14.42 -14.17
C ASN A 266 26.37 14.23 -13.30
N PRO A 267 26.78 12.98 -13.02
CA PRO A 267 27.79 12.73 -12.01
C PRO A 267 29.20 13.16 -12.47
N GLN A 268 29.43 13.38 -13.76
CA GLN A 268 30.72 13.85 -14.29
C GLN A 268 30.83 15.37 -14.31
N THR A 269 29.75 16.08 -14.65
CA THR A 269 29.74 17.53 -14.84
C THR A 269 29.16 18.30 -13.66
N GLY A 270 28.36 17.65 -12.81
CA GLY A 270 27.62 18.29 -11.70
C GLY A 270 26.41 19.11 -12.14
N ASN A 271 26.14 19.19 -13.45
CA ASN A 271 25.01 19.92 -14.01
C ASN A 271 23.70 19.17 -13.71
N LEU A 272 22.63 19.92 -13.44
CA LEU A 272 21.30 19.35 -13.25
C LEU A 272 20.77 18.84 -14.59
N GLU A 273 20.24 17.61 -14.60
CA GLU A 273 19.67 16.98 -15.78
C GLU A 273 18.21 17.42 -16.00
N VAL A 274 17.56 16.84 -17.01
CA VAL A 274 16.15 17.10 -17.28
C VAL A 274 15.29 16.42 -16.21
N SER A 275 14.24 17.12 -15.76
CA SER A 275 13.26 16.58 -14.80
C SER A 275 12.68 15.25 -15.26
N ALA A 276 12.59 14.28 -14.36
CA ALA A 276 12.05 12.96 -14.65
C ALA A 276 10.95 12.53 -13.65
N PRO A 277 9.94 11.76 -14.08
CA PRO A 277 8.85 11.35 -13.18
C PRO A 277 9.30 10.54 -11.97
N VAL A 278 10.23 9.59 -12.14
CA VAL A 278 10.71 8.74 -11.03
C VAL A 278 11.49 9.54 -9.99
N THR A 279 12.42 10.39 -10.41
CA THR A 279 13.21 11.25 -9.50
C THR A 279 12.29 12.22 -8.76
N THR A 280 11.31 12.81 -9.45
CA THR A 280 10.29 13.66 -8.85
C THR A 280 9.45 12.92 -7.82
N ALA A 281 9.00 11.71 -8.12
CA ALA A 281 8.23 10.89 -7.20
C ALA A 281 9.04 10.47 -5.96
N LEU A 282 10.33 10.11 -6.13
CA LEU A 282 11.23 9.81 -5.00
C LEU A 282 11.47 11.02 -4.10
N ALA A 283 11.71 12.19 -4.70
CA ALA A 283 11.85 13.44 -3.96
C ALA A 283 10.58 13.76 -3.16
N ILE A 284 9.40 13.62 -3.79
CA ILE A 284 8.11 13.79 -3.11
C ILE A 284 7.97 12.83 -1.92
N ARG A 285 8.27 11.54 -2.11
CA ARG A 285 8.16 10.53 -1.04
C ARG A 285 8.95 10.94 0.21
N ALA A 286 10.18 11.45 0.03
CA ALA A 286 11.02 11.90 1.13
C ALA A 286 10.53 13.21 1.75
N LEU A 287 10.26 14.22 0.92
CA LEU A 287 9.86 15.56 1.37
C LEU A 287 8.47 15.58 2.02
N ALA A 288 7.57 14.68 1.64
CA ALA A 288 6.24 14.53 2.24
C ALA A 288 6.29 14.34 3.76
N LEU A 289 7.31 13.66 4.29
CA LEU A 289 7.47 13.45 5.73
C LEU A 289 7.78 14.75 6.49
N PHE A 290 8.47 15.70 5.85
CA PHE A 290 8.80 16.99 6.44
C PHE A 290 7.66 17.99 6.26
N ALA A 291 7.01 17.97 5.09
CA ALA A 291 5.84 18.79 4.83
C ALA A 291 4.68 18.47 5.80
N ALA A 292 4.47 17.19 6.12
CA ALA A 292 3.48 16.76 7.11
C ALA A 292 3.75 17.30 8.52
N GLU A 293 5.01 17.67 8.82
CA GLU A 293 5.42 18.29 10.09
C GLU A 293 5.50 19.83 10.01
N GLY A 294 5.02 20.43 8.90
CA GLY A 294 4.91 21.88 8.74
C GLY A 294 6.11 22.57 8.09
N ASP A 295 7.06 21.84 7.50
CA ASP A 295 8.18 22.45 6.78
C ASP A 295 7.70 23.16 5.49
N SER A 296 7.74 24.49 5.49
CA SER A 296 7.19 25.30 4.40
C SER A 296 7.93 25.11 3.06
N ALA A 297 9.25 24.94 3.09
CA ALA A 297 10.04 24.71 1.88
C ALA A 297 9.68 23.37 1.23
N ALA A 298 9.52 22.32 2.03
CA ALA A 298 9.03 21.03 1.56
C ALA A 298 7.59 21.14 1.02
N VAL A 299 6.68 21.84 1.71
CA VAL A 299 5.30 22.05 1.24
C VAL A 299 5.27 22.70 -0.15
N THR A 300 6.05 23.77 -0.36
CA THR A 300 6.14 24.45 -1.67
C THR A 300 6.73 23.53 -2.74
N ALA A 301 7.82 22.83 -2.42
CA ALA A 301 8.47 21.91 -3.36
C ALA A 301 7.53 20.78 -3.81
N LEU A 302 6.74 20.21 -2.88
CA LEU A 302 5.75 19.17 -3.18
C LEU A 302 4.63 19.67 -4.08
N ALA A 303 4.11 20.88 -3.85
CA ALA A 303 3.06 21.46 -4.67
C ALA A 303 3.53 21.62 -6.12
N ASN A 304 4.72 22.18 -6.32
CA ASN A 304 5.32 22.36 -7.65
C ASN A 304 5.57 21.01 -8.34
N ALA A 305 6.15 20.05 -7.63
CA ALA A 305 6.46 18.72 -8.15
C ALA A 305 5.21 17.94 -8.59
N ARG A 306 4.12 18.02 -7.82
CA ARG A 306 2.85 17.35 -8.17
C ARG A 306 2.17 17.98 -9.38
N ASN A 307 2.18 19.32 -9.48
CA ASN A 307 1.68 20.01 -10.67
C ASN A 307 2.50 19.65 -11.92
N TRP A 308 3.83 19.54 -11.77
CA TRP A 308 4.67 19.08 -12.87
C TRP A 308 4.35 17.64 -13.27
N LEU A 309 4.18 16.72 -12.30
CA LEU A 309 3.81 15.33 -12.59
C LEU A 309 2.46 15.20 -13.29
N ASP A 310 1.44 15.94 -12.85
CA ASP A 310 0.13 16.03 -13.53
C ASP A 310 0.30 16.41 -15.02
N ALA A 311 1.09 17.44 -15.30
CA ALA A 311 1.39 17.87 -16.66
C ALA A 311 2.23 16.85 -17.48
N GLN A 312 2.85 15.86 -16.85
CA GLN A 312 3.58 14.78 -17.53
C GLN A 312 2.72 13.54 -17.85
N GLN A 313 1.46 13.50 -17.43
CA GLN A 313 0.62 12.33 -17.63
C GLN A 313 0.26 12.15 -19.12
N ASN A 314 0.41 10.93 -19.62
CA ASN A 314 -0.02 10.56 -20.97
C ASN A 314 -1.56 10.50 -21.04
N THR A 315 -2.11 10.58 -22.25
CA THR A 315 -3.56 10.48 -22.49
C THR A 315 -4.17 9.14 -22.07
N ASP A 316 -3.37 8.08 -22.04
CA ASP A 316 -3.79 6.76 -21.54
C ASP A 316 -3.82 6.67 -20.00
N GLY A 317 -3.37 7.72 -19.30
CA GLY A 317 -3.27 7.79 -17.84
C GLY A 317 -1.92 7.36 -17.27
N SER A 318 -1.01 6.85 -18.10
CA SER A 318 0.32 6.41 -17.65
C SER A 318 1.30 7.55 -17.47
N TRP A 319 2.38 7.27 -16.74
CA TRP A 319 3.63 8.00 -16.89
C TRP A 319 4.62 7.12 -17.64
N ARG A 320 5.04 7.60 -18.82
CA ARG A 320 6.01 6.92 -19.71
C ARG A 320 5.56 5.53 -20.21
N GLY A 321 4.29 5.16 -20.07
CA GLY A 321 3.80 3.84 -20.46
C GLY A 321 4.43 2.69 -19.69
N ASP A 322 5.01 2.97 -18.51
CA ASP A 322 5.74 1.98 -17.72
C ASP A 322 5.05 1.77 -16.35
N PRO A 323 4.81 0.52 -15.91
CA PRO A 323 4.14 0.25 -14.64
C PRO A 323 4.90 0.72 -13.41
N PHE A 324 6.23 0.60 -13.39
CA PHE A 324 7.02 1.07 -12.25
C PHE A 324 6.95 2.61 -12.15
N VAL A 325 7.15 3.31 -13.27
CA VAL A 325 7.09 4.77 -13.31
C VAL A 325 5.69 5.25 -12.91
N THR A 326 4.65 4.69 -13.53
CA THR A 326 3.24 5.05 -13.26
C THR A 326 2.90 4.82 -11.79
N ALA A 327 3.19 3.63 -11.26
CA ALA A 327 2.89 3.31 -9.87
C ALA A 327 3.66 4.21 -8.88
N ARG A 328 4.94 4.48 -9.15
CA ARG A 328 5.74 5.32 -8.27
C ARG A 328 5.24 6.76 -8.24
N VAL A 329 4.78 7.29 -9.39
CA VAL A 329 4.16 8.61 -9.48
C VAL A 329 2.82 8.64 -8.74
N VAL A 330 1.93 7.68 -8.98
CA VAL A 330 0.62 7.61 -8.32
C VAL A 330 0.79 7.54 -6.79
N ALA A 331 1.73 6.74 -6.29
CA ALA A 331 2.05 6.66 -4.86
C ALA A 331 2.65 7.94 -4.26
N ALA A 332 3.16 8.87 -5.10
CA ALA A 332 3.67 10.18 -4.67
C ALA A 332 2.60 11.28 -4.66
N LEU A 333 1.46 11.05 -5.33
CA LEU A 333 0.31 11.94 -5.23
C LEU A 333 -0.32 11.86 -3.83
N PRO A 334 -1.06 12.90 -3.38
CA PRO A 334 -1.82 12.82 -2.14
C PRO A 334 -2.73 11.58 -2.14
N ALA A 335 -2.88 10.93 -0.98
CA ALA A 335 -3.81 9.82 -0.85
C ALA A 335 -5.25 10.28 -1.13
N ALA A 336 -6.05 9.37 -1.70
CA ALA A 336 -7.47 9.60 -1.93
C ALA A 336 -8.20 9.90 -0.62
N ALA A 337 -9.13 10.84 -0.66
CA ALA A 337 -9.95 11.25 0.47
C ALA A 337 -11.34 11.71 0.00
N GLY A 338 -12.31 11.71 0.91
CA GLY A 338 -13.67 12.14 0.62
C GLY A 338 -14.31 11.31 -0.50
N ALA A 339 -14.90 11.99 -1.48
CA ALA A 339 -15.62 11.35 -2.59
C ALA A 339 -14.75 10.44 -3.49
N GLN A 340 -13.42 10.58 -3.41
CA GLN A 340 -12.48 9.71 -4.14
C GLN A 340 -12.46 8.28 -3.58
N LEU A 341 -12.97 8.07 -2.36
CA LEU A 341 -13.04 6.77 -1.69
C LEU A 341 -14.43 6.13 -1.80
N THR A 342 -15.38 6.78 -2.48
CA THR A 342 -16.71 6.19 -2.70
C THR A 342 -16.57 4.95 -3.57
N ASP A 343 -17.24 3.89 -3.16
CA ASP A 343 -17.27 2.56 -3.76
C ASP A 343 -18.70 2.04 -3.49
N SER A 344 -19.59 2.39 -4.43
CA SER A 344 -21.05 2.32 -4.27
C SER A 344 -21.55 0.87 -4.28
N ASP A 345 -20.93 0.00 -5.08
CA ASP A 345 -21.23 -1.43 -5.10
C ASP A 345 -20.34 -2.29 -4.18
N GLN A 346 -19.36 -1.68 -3.51
CA GLN A 346 -18.49 -2.28 -2.51
C GLN A 346 -17.59 -3.40 -3.04
N ASP A 347 -17.20 -3.36 -4.32
CA ASP A 347 -16.31 -4.34 -4.95
C ASP A 347 -14.82 -4.01 -4.81
N GLY A 348 -14.53 -2.84 -4.25
CA GLY A 348 -13.19 -2.36 -3.93
C GLY A 348 -12.57 -1.50 -5.02
N LEU A 349 -13.16 -1.39 -6.21
CA LEU A 349 -12.88 -0.28 -7.11
C LEU A 349 -13.72 0.92 -6.69
N THR A 350 -13.10 2.09 -6.65
CA THR A 350 -13.81 3.32 -6.33
C THR A 350 -14.62 3.78 -7.55
N ASP A 351 -15.78 4.40 -7.36
CA ASP A 351 -16.65 4.93 -8.42
C ASP A 351 -15.87 5.79 -9.42
N VAL A 352 -14.91 6.57 -8.94
CA VAL A 352 -14.06 7.44 -9.78
C VAL A 352 -13.12 6.65 -10.70
N VAL A 353 -12.65 5.48 -10.27
CA VAL A 353 -11.81 4.58 -11.08
C VAL A 353 -12.66 3.80 -12.06
N GLU A 354 -13.83 3.33 -11.64
CA GLU A 354 -14.79 2.65 -12.50
C GLU A 354 -15.29 3.54 -13.65
N GLN A 355 -15.59 4.81 -13.36
CA GLN A 355 -15.93 5.80 -14.39
C GLN A 355 -14.81 5.97 -15.42
N GLN A 356 -13.55 5.92 -14.99
CA GLN A 356 -12.39 6.00 -15.89
C GLN A 356 -12.19 4.70 -16.69
N LEU A 357 -12.58 3.56 -16.11
CA LEU A 357 -12.57 2.25 -16.78
C LEU A 357 -13.74 2.09 -17.77
N GLY A 358 -14.83 2.83 -17.55
CA GLY A 358 -16.10 2.66 -18.27
C GLY A 358 -16.95 1.50 -17.74
N THR A 359 -16.70 1.03 -16.52
CA THR A 359 -17.51 0.02 -15.82
C THR A 359 -18.69 0.68 -15.08
N GLN A 360 -19.58 -0.13 -14.51
CA GLN A 360 -20.82 0.37 -13.90
C GLN A 360 -20.68 0.50 -12.37
N VAL A 361 -20.67 1.74 -11.87
CA VAL A 361 -20.48 2.06 -10.43
C VAL A 361 -21.47 1.45 -9.42
N ASN A 362 -22.51 0.76 -9.88
CA ASN A 362 -23.49 0.11 -9.01
C ASN A 362 -23.53 -1.42 -9.26
N VAL A 363 -22.55 -1.98 -9.97
CA VAL A 363 -22.50 -3.38 -10.37
C VAL A 363 -21.11 -3.92 -10.07
N ALA A 364 -21.03 -4.76 -9.05
CA ALA A 364 -19.79 -5.37 -8.57
C ALA A 364 -19.10 -6.21 -9.66
N ASP A 365 -18.22 -5.58 -10.44
CA ASP A 365 -17.61 -6.14 -11.65
C ASP A 365 -16.07 -6.11 -11.64
N ALA A 366 -15.44 -5.54 -10.61
CA ALA A 366 -13.99 -5.43 -10.46
C ALA A 366 -13.25 -6.75 -10.67
N GLN A 367 -13.83 -7.87 -10.24
CA GLN A 367 -13.24 -9.20 -10.40
C GLN A 367 -13.18 -9.64 -11.87
N SER A 368 -14.12 -9.19 -12.70
CA SER A 368 -14.19 -9.51 -14.13
C SER A 368 -13.07 -8.88 -14.95
N LEU A 369 -12.38 -7.88 -14.38
CA LEU A 369 -11.23 -7.21 -14.99
C LEU A 369 -9.92 -8.01 -14.84
N LEU A 370 -9.93 -9.11 -14.08
CA LEU A 370 -8.77 -9.99 -13.92
C LEU A 370 -8.95 -11.28 -14.70
N ASP A 371 -7.85 -11.83 -15.20
CA ASP A 371 -7.84 -13.19 -15.75
C ASP A 371 -8.17 -14.22 -14.65
N PRO A 372 -9.32 -14.91 -14.72
CA PRO A 372 -9.70 -15.88 -13.70
C PRO A 372 -8.81 -17.13 -13.69
N ASN A 373 -8.06 -17.38 -14.77
CA ASN A 373 -7.24 -18.60 -14.93
C ASN A 373 -5.78 -18.40 -14.52
N ALA A 374 -5.32 -17.15 -14.45
CA ALA A 374 -3.94 -16.87 -14.04
C ALA A 374 -3.75 -17.11 -12.53
N LYS A 375 -2.51 -17.37 -12.11
CA LYS A 375 -2.19 -17.79 -10.74
C LYS A 375 -1.10 -16.90 -10.18
N ALA A 376 -1.29 -16.41 -8.94
CA ALA A 376 -0.28 -15.61 -8.25
C ALA A 376 0.99 -16.41 -7.88
N VAL A 377 0.89 -17.74 -7.86
CA VAL A 377 2.01 -18.65 -7.60
C VAL A 377 1.94 -19.85 -8.55
N PRO A 378 3.07 -20.29 -9.14
CA PRO A 378 3.11 -21.55 -9.87
C PRO A 378 2.74 -22.72 -8.95
N GLY A 379 1.87 -23.62 -9.44
CA GLY A 379 1.53 -24.84 -8.73
C GLY A 379 0.38 -24.70 -7.74
N LEU A 380 0.29 -23.65 -6.91
CA LEU A 380 -0.82 -23.45 -5.96
C LEU A 380 -1.91 -22.53 -6.54
N THR A 381 -3.17 -22.96 -6.46
CA THR A 381 -4.32 -22.24 -7.01
C THR A 381 -5.34 -22.02 -5.91
N ALA A 382 -5.68 -20.76 -5.67
CA ALA A 382 -6.92 -20.37 -5.01
C ALA A 382 -7.50 -19.20 -5.81
N THR A 383 -8.82 -19.15 -5.89
CA THR A 383 -9.53 -18.24 -6.80
C THR A 383 -10.31 -17.21 -6.04
N SER A 384 -10.25 -15.95 -6.50
CA SER A 384 -11.09 -14.91 -5.94
C SER A 384 -12.53 -15.30 -6.15
N PHE A 385 -13.38 -15.03 -5.16
CA PHE A 385 -14.79 -15.35 -5.26
C PHE A 385 -15.64 -14.19 -4.74
N SER A 386 -16.81 -14.06 -5.35
CA SER A 386 -17.92 -13.26 -4.82
C SER A 386 -19.14 -14.17 -4.72
N VAL A 387 -19.79 -14.19 -3.56
CA VAL A 387 -20.98 -15.02 -3.28
C VAL A 387 -21.99 -14.24 -2.46
N SER A 388 -23.28 -14.52 -2.65
CA SER A 388 -24.35 -13.92 -1.88
C SER A 388 -24.79 -14.82 -0.71
N ALA A 389 -25.18 -14.20 0.40
CA ALA A 389 -25.74 -14.83 1.58
C ALA A 389 -27.05 -14.12 1.98
N ASN A 390 -28.03 -14.85 2.46
CA ASN A 390 -29.29 -14.27 2.94
C ASN A 390 -29.19 -13.93 4.43
N LEU A 391 -29.69 -12.75 4.81
CA LEU A 391 -29.77 -12.31 6.21
C LEU A 391 -30.53 -13.36 7.04
N ASN A 392 -29.97 -13.73 8.19
CA ASN A 392 -30.53 -14.69 9.14
C ASN A 392 -30.80 -16.10 8.59
N GLU A 393 -30.15 -16.49 7.49
CA GLU A 393 -30.20 -17.86 6.98
C GLU A 393 -28.87 -18.59 7.16
N THR A 394 -28.89 -19.92 7.17
CA THR A 394 -27.66 -20.72 7.26
C THR A 394 -26.85 -20.56 5.98
N PHE A 395 -25.62 -20.08 6.12
CA PHE A 395 -24.64 -19.98 5.04
C PHE A 395 -23.60 -21.09 5.19
N ASN A 396 -23.27 -21.76 4.09
CA ASN A 396 -22.20 -22.75 4.01
C ASN A 396 -21.50 -22.64 2.66
N TYR A 397 -20.25 -22.21 2.68
CA TYR A 397 -19.42 -22.08 1.49
C TYR A 397 -18.06 -22.71 1.73
N THR A 398 -17.57 -23.50 0.77
CA THR A 398 -16.22 -24.08 0.83
C THR A 398 -15.33 -23.34 -0.15
N VAL A 399 -14.25 -22.74 0.35
CA VAL A 399 -13.27 -22.04 -0.47
C VAL A 399 -12.48 -23.07 -1.31
N PRO A 400 -12.49 -22.95 -2.65
CA PRO A 400 -11.76 -23.87 -3.50
C PRO A 400 -10.25 -23.58 -3.46
N ALA A 401 -9.46 -24.65 -3.29
CA ALA A 401 -8.02 -24.63 -3.51
C ALA A 401 -7.59 -25.89 -4.26
N SER A 402 -6.63 -25.76 -5.18
CA SER A 402 -6.11 -26.87 -5.98
C SER A 402 -4.66 -26.67 -6.39
N GLY A 403 -4.02 -27.73 -6.89
CA GLY A 403 -2.58 -27.75 -7.12
C GLY A 403 -1.79 -27.78 -5.80
N GLY A 404 -0.51 -27.40 -5.79
CA GLY A 404 0.34 -27.43 -4.59
C GLY A 404 0.39 -28.80 -3.91
N ASN A 405 0.75 -28.81 -2.63
CA ASN A 405 0.78 -30.03 -1.81
C ASN A 405 -0.24 -29.95 -0.67
N GLY A 406 -1.35 -30.66 -0.80
CA GLY A 406 -2.37 -30.76 0.25
C GLY A 406 -1.91 -31.58 1.47
N PRO A 407 -2.61 -31.50 2.62
CA PRO A 407 -3.82 -30.67 2.87
C PRO A 407 -3.51 -29.17 2.94
N PHE A 408 -4.47 -28.35 2.52
CA PHE A 408 -4.36 -26.89 2.59
C PHE A 408 -4.93 -26.35 3.91
N THR A 409 -4.31 -25.30 4.42
CA THR A 409 -4.84 -24.53 5.56
C THR A 409 -5.27 -23.15 5.12
N PHE A 410 -6.43 -22.72 5.59
CA PHE A 410 -7.05 -21.44 5.24
C PHE A 410 -7.07 -20.51 6.45
N ALA A 411 -6.77 -19.24 6.24
CA ALA A 411 -6.87 -18.22 7.27
C ALA A 411 -7.33 -16.88 6.68
N ARG A 412 -8.26 -16.20 7.35
CA ARG A 412 -8.54 -14.79 7.06
C ARG A 412 -7.39 -13.95 7.61
N VAL A 413 -6.76 -13.15 6.75
CA VAL A 413 -5.60 -12.32 7.14
C VAL A 413 -5.91 -10.82 7.19
N ASN A 414 -6.92 -10.36 6.45
CA ASN A 414 -7.36 -8.97 6.48
C ASN A 414 -8.87 -8.86 6.20
N GLY A 415 -9.48 -7.72 6.54
CA GLY A 415 -10.92 -7.52 6.43
C GLY A 415 -11.75 -8.32 7.44
N SER A 416 -13.07 -8.26 7.29
CA SER A 416 -14.02 -8.92 8.18
C SER A 416 -14.98 -9.79 7.38
N LEU A 417 -15.28 -10.98 7.91
CA LEU A 417 -16.45 -11.73 7.45
C LEU A 417 -17.73 -11.02 7.89
N PRO A 418 -18.87 -11.28 7.23
CA PRO A 418 -20.16 -10.85 7.74
C PRO A 418 -20.35 -11.28 9.21
N PRO A 419 -20.88 -10.41 10.10
CA PRO A 419 -21.17 -10.77 11.48
C PRO A 419 -22.02 -12.04 11.55
N GLY A 420 -21.59 -13.03 12.34
CA GLY A 420 -22.23 -14.34 12.45
C GLY A 420 -21.68 -15.42 11.52
N LEU A 421 -20.75 -15.09 10.61
CA LEU A 421 -19.98 -16.06 9.83
C LEU A 421 -18.58 -16.26 10.39
N THR A 422 -18.07 -17.48 10.26
CA THR A 422 -16.71 -17.86 10.66
C THR A 422 -16.04 -18.68 9.56
N MET A 423 -14.73 -18.53 9.40
CA MET A 423 -13.91 -19.36 8.50
C MET A 423 -13.12 -20.36 9.33
N ALA A 424 -13.26 -21.64 9.02
CA ALA A 424 -12.49 -22.73 9.59
C ALA A 424 -11.18 -22.94 8.80
N SER A 425 -10.18 -23.56 9.44
CA SER A 425 -8.87 -23.81 8.84
C SER A 425 -8.88 -24.76 7.65
N ASN A 426 -9.97 -25.50 7.45
CA ASN A 426 -10.21 -26.36 6.28
C ASN A 426 -10.86 -25.61 5.10
N GLY A 427 -11.07 -24.30 5.20
CA GLY A 427 -11.65 -23.47 4.14
C GLY A 427 -13.18 -23.41 4.13
N GLN A 428 -13.87 -24.01 5.11
CA GLN A 428 -15.32 -23.81 5.24
C GLN A 428 -15.64 -22.46 5.89
N ILE A 429 -16.54 -21.71 5.27
CA ILE A 429 -17.17 -20.51 5.81
C ILE A 429 -18.60 -20.87 6.17
N THR A 430 -18.91 -20.84 7.46
CA THR A 430 -20.22 -21.27 7.98
C THR A 430 -20.77 -20.31 9.03
N GLY A 431 -22.09 -20.24 9.13
CA GLY A 431 -22.80 -19.51 10.18
C GLY A 431 -24.12 -18.93 9.69
N MET A 432 -24.59 -17.89 10.38
CA MET A 432 -25.80 -17.16 10.02
C MET A 432 -25.49 -15.66 10.04
N PRO A 433 -25.49 -14.98 8.88
CA PRO A 433 -25.12 -13.57 8.83
C PRO A 433 -26.22 -12.72 9.46
N SER A 434 -25.85 -11.74 10.29
CA SER A 434 -26.81 -10.93 11.07
C SER A 434 -26.90 -9.47 10.64
N THR A 435 -26.14 -9.04 9.64
CA THR A 435 -26.10 -7.64 9.20
C THR A 435 -25.93 -7.57 7.68
N PRO A 436 -26.87 -6.95 6.95
CA PRO A 436 -26.75 -6.72 5.52
C PRO A 436 -25.49 -5.91 5.17
N GLY A 437 -24.98 -6.10 3.95
CA GLY A 437 -23.82 -5.37 3.43
C GLY A 437 -22.83 -6.28 2.71
N SER A 438 -21.85 -5.67 2.05
CA SER A 438 -20.80 -6.38 1.32
C SER A 438 -19.53 -6.46 2.15
N TYR A 439 -19.04 -7.68 2.33
CA TYR A 439 -17.88 -7.96 3.18
C TYR A 439 -16.77 -8.56 2.34
N ALA A 440 -15.78 -7.72 2.01
CA ALA A 440 -14.54 -8.14 1.37
C ALA A 440 -13.48 -8.46 2.43
N PHE A 441 -12.78 -9.58 2.26
CA PHE A 441 -11.71 -10.01 3.14
C PHE A 441 -10.65 -10.75 2.35
N ASP A 442 -9.41 -10.66 2.83
CA ASP A 442 -8.32 -11.42 2.27
C ASP A 442 -8.22 -12.75 3.03
N TYR A 443 -8.12 -13.85 2.28
CA TYR A 443 -7.82 -15.15 2.82
C TYR A 443 -6.51 -15.69 2.23
N GLU A 444 -5.73 -16.32 3.10
CA GLU A 444 -4.51 -17.04 2.74
C GLU A 444 -4.82 -18.53 2.66
N VAL A 445 -4.36 -19.15 1.59
CA VAL A 445 -4.31 -20.60 1.44
C VAL A 445 -2.85 -21.01 1.49
N THR A 446 -2.51 -21.84 2.47
CA THR A 446 -1.16 -22.33 2.68
C THR A 446 -1.12 -23.82 2.39
N ASP A 447 -0.16 -24.24 1.57
CA ASP A 447 0.09 -25.65 1.31
C ASP A 447 1.15 -26.23 2.28
N THR A 448 1.36 -27.55 2.23
CA THR A 448 2.31 -28.23 3.13
C THR A 448 3.78 -27.86 2.91
N THR A 449 4.12 -27.18 1.81
CA THR A 449 5.46 -26.63 1.54
C THR A 449 5.61 -25.18 2.01
N ASN A 450 4.61 -24.64 2.70
CA ASN A 450 4.52 -23.23 3.13
C ASN A 450 4.44 -22.25 1.94
N THR A 451 4.04 -22.73 0.76
CA THR A 451 3.63 -21.88 -0.35
C THR A 451 2.28 -21.26 -0.01
N LYS A 452 2.17 -19.94 -0.14
CA LYS A 452 1.00 -19.18 0.32
C LYS A 452 0.37 -18.49 -0.85
N THR A 453 -0.83 -18.86 -1.27
CA THR A 453 -1.58 -18.00 -2.19
C THR A 453 -2.55 -17.16 -1.39
N LEU A 454 -2.56 -15.88 -1.69
CA LEU A 454 -3.48 -14.94 -1.07
C LEU A 454 -4.51 -14.54 -2.10
N VAL A 455 -5.75 -14.46 -1.67
CA VAL A 455 -6.86 -14.16 -2.56
C VAL A 455 -7.93 -13.40 -1.81
N ILE A 456 -8.76 -12.67 -2.54
CA ILE A 456 -9.91 -11.98 -1.96
C ILE A 456 -11.16 -12.85 -1.99
N GLY A 457 -11.90 -12.86 -0.90
CA GLY A 457 -13.26 -13.35 -0.83
C GLY A 457 -14.20 -12.18 -0.57
N ARG A 458 -15.32 -12.15 -1.28
CA ARG A 458 -16.42 -11.21 -1.04
C ARG A 458 -17.69 -11.99 -0.71
N ILE A 459 -18.38 -11.58 0.35
CA ILE A 459 -19.70 -12.11 0.72
C ILE A 459 -20.69 -10.95 0.82
N ASP A 460 -21.72 -10.99 -0.01
CA ASP A 460 -22.79 -10.01 -0.03
C ASP A 460 -23.97 -10.51 0.77
N VAL A 461 -24.26 -9.88 1.91
CA VAL A 461 -25.42 -10.21 2.73
C VAL A 461 -26.59 -9.35 2.29
N THR A 462 -27.58 -9.98 1.69
CA THR A 462 -28.84 -9.34 1.30
C THR A 462 -29.95 -9.76 2.24
N GLU A 463 -30.85 -8.83 2.56
CA GLU A 463 -32.13 -9.25 3.13
C GLU A 463 -32.86 -10.09 2.08
N ALA A 464 -33.45 -11.21 2.50
CA ALA A 464 -34.42 -11.88 1.66
C ALA A 464 -35.47 -10.81 1.27
N PRO A 465 -35.98 -10.82 0.02
CA PRO A 465 -37.12 -9.98 -0.32
C PRO A 465 -38.14 -10.16 0.79
N SER A 466 -38.53 -9.09 1.48
CA SER A 466 -39.67 -9.19 2.36
C SER A 466 -40.77 -9.73 1.47
N ASP A 467 -41.30 -10.90 1.82
CA ASP A 467 -42.53 -11.39 1.24
C ASP A 467 -43.54 -10.35 1.70
N GLY A 468 -43.66 -9.30 0.89
CA GLY A 468 -44.25 -8.07 1.33
C GLY A 468 -45.65 -8.44 1.73
N ASP A 469 -45.99 -8.18 3.00
CA ASP A 469 -47.33 -7.75 3.31
C ASP A 469 -47.55 -6.50 2.46
N VAL A 470 -47.93 -6.69 1.19
CA VAL A 470 -48.40 -5.64 0.32
C VAL A 470 -49.62 -5.11 1.06
N PRO A 471 -49.59 -3.89 1.62
CA PRO A 471 -50.75 -3.34 2.27
C PRO A 471 -51.85 -3.35 1.23
N LEU A 472 -52.93 -4.10 1.48
CA LEU A 472 -54.05 -4.13 0.56
C LEU A 472 -54.44 -2.67 0.28
N PRO A 473 -54.44 -2.23 -0.99
CA PRO A 473 -54.79 -0.87 -1.30
C PRO A 473 -56.20 -0.60 -0.76
N ALA A 474 -56.49 0.62 -0.32
CA ALA A 474 -57.72 0.95 0.42
C ALA A 474 -59.01 0.47 -0.28
N TRP A 475 -59.01 0.39 -1.62
CA TRP A 475 -60.11 -0.17 -2.40
C TRP A 475 -60.30 -1.70 -2.21
N ALA A 476 -59.22 -2.47 -2.05
CA ALA A 476 -59.28 -3.91 -1.81
C ALA A 476 -59.80 -4.23 -0.40
N LEU A 477 -59.42 -3.42 0.60
CA LEU A 477 -60.00 -3.47 1.95
C LEU A 477 -61.49 -3.14 1.95
N ALA A 478 -61.91 -2.12 1.19
CA ALA A 478 -63.32 -1.76 1.05
C ALA A 478 -64.15 -2.87 0.37
N MET A 479 -63.59 -3.53 -0.65
CA MET A 479 -64.24 -4.65 -1.35
C MET A 479 -64.39 -5.88 -0.45
N LEU A 480 -63.38 -6.20 0.38
CA LEU A 480 -63.46 -7.25 1.38
C LEU A 480 -64.50 -6.95 2.46
N GLY A 481 -64.54 -5.70 2.96
CA GLY A 481 -65.55 -5.25 3.91
C GLY A 481 -66.98 -5.32 3.34
N ALA A 482 -67.17 -4.89 2.08
CA ALA A 482 -68.46 -4.98 1.39
C ALA A 482 -68.89 -6.42 1.11
N GLY A 483 -67.95 -7.30 0.75
CA GLY A 483 -68.17 -8.73 0.57
C GLY A 483 -68.62 -9.42 1.86
N LEU A 484 -67.98 -9.10 3.00
CA LEU A 484 -68.32 -9.62 4.31
C LEU A 484 -69.70 -9.15 4.78
N LEU A 485 -70.02 -7.86 4.60
CA LEU A 485 -71.34 -7.30 4.89
C LEU A 485 -72.44 -7.90 4.00
N GLY A 486 -72.13 -8.17 2.73
CA GLY A 486 -73.03 -8.86 1.80
C GLY A 486 -73.26 -10.34 2.14
N ALA A 487 -72.26 -11.02 2.70
CA ALA A 487 -72.38 -12.39 3.19
C ALA A 487 -73.19 -12.46 4.49
N LEU A 488 -72.96 -11.53 5.43
CA LEU A 488 -73.73 -11.41 6.67
C LEU A 488 -75.21 -11.08 6.39
N ARG A 489 -75.50 -10.19 5.44
CA ARG A 489 -76.88 -9.91 5.00
C ARG A 489 -77.55 -11.13 4.36
N ARG A 490 -76.83 -11.90 3.55
CA ARG A 490 -77.36 -13.13 2.94
C ARG A 490 -77.59 -14.26 3.96
N HIS A 491 -76.80 -14.30 5.03
CA HIS A 491 -77.02 -15.26 6.12
C HIS A 491 -78.24 -14.87 6.97
N ALA A 492 -78.38 -13.58 7.33
CA ALA A 492 -79.53 -13.08 8.08
C ALA A 492 -80.87 -13.25 7.35
N MET A 493 -80.88 -13.15 6.00
CA MET A 493 -82.07 -13.41 5.19
C MET A 493 -82.41 -14.90 5.04
N ARG A 494 -81.45 -15.82 5.22
CA ARG A 494 -81.70 -17.27 5.20
C ARG A 494 -82.20 -17.83 6.53
N THR A 495 -82.01 -17.10 7.64
CA THR A 495 -82.53 -17.47 8.98
C THR A 495 -83.89 -16.86 9.29
N ALA A 496 -84.47 -16.08 8.36
CA ALA A 496 -85.75 -15.40 8.52
C ALA A 496 -86.86 -15.93 7.60
N ALA A 497 -86.66 -17.12 7.00
CA ALA A 497 -87.63 -17.82 6.16
C ALA A 497 -88.11 -19.11 6.85
#